data_AF-X1KMU9-F1
#
_entry.id   AF-X1KMU9-F1
#
_cell.length_a   1.000
_cell.length_b   1.000
_cell.length_c   1.000
_cell.angle_alpha   90.00
_cell.angle_beta   90.00
_cell.angle_gamma   90.00
#
_symmetry.space_group_name_H-M   'P 1'
#
loop_
_entity.id
_entity.type
_entity.pdbx_description
1 polymer ?
#
loop_
_entity_poly.entity_id
_entity_poly.type
_entity_poly.pdbx_seq_one_letter_code
_entity_poly.pdbx_strand_id
1 'polypeptide(L)'
;MPLCGTCHNLVETGLLKIDLESRDIHVGFVGLYNLSIGVPNPPYQVEIQLHQFKDRFPEIWEVGQKQPFLLLQDGVSQAFYTECHIPAAALAPVFDLDAVLNPDDPEDPDAEEYKLNRELVEMSSMFRKMQEDAERGRPFSDIIVEFNTSYRSDQPLKVFGGQHRAKAIINAVENEKELNRLHEFKVFFALLKDQRAEISLISNTNIAITKPLLDRFGEVSSIGFRSREWAQSVDLLSSGEDFADRVVGSQRFTVQILRALVVNFYEGKKFDGSVYEALHEKV
;
A
#
# COMPACT_ATOMS: atom_id res chain seq x y z
N MET A 1 -26.76 -26.93 12.64
CA MET A 1 -26.08 -25.92 13.50
C MET A 1 -26.89 -24.64 13.41
N PRO A 2 -27.20 -23.92 14.51
CA PRO A 2 -27.89 -22.66 14.39
C PRO A 2 -26.93 -21.65 13.73
N LEU A 3 -27.37 -21.09 12.60
CA LEU A 3 -26.63 -20.08 11.86
C LEU A 3 -26.60 -18.77 12.69
N CYS A 4 -25.45 -18.09 12.67
CA CYS A 4 -25.26 -16.76 13.23
C CYS A 4 -26.32 -15.77 12.71
N GLY A 5 -26.74 -14.79 13.53
CA GLY A 5 -27.81 -13.85 13.20
C GLY A 5 -27.63 -13.07 11.90
N THR A 6 -26.37 -12.88 11.45
CA THR A 6 -26.06 -12.27 10.15
C THR A 6 -26.46 -13.15 8.96
N CYS A 7 -26.39 -14.48 9.14
CA CYS A 7 -26.78 -15.45 8.12
C CYS A 7 -28.30 -15.61 8.01
N HIS A 8 -29.07 -15.31 9.05
CA HIS A 8 -30.54 -15.34 8.99
C HIS A 8 -31.10 -14.22 8.09
N ASN A 9 -30.56 -13.00 8.19
CA ASN A 9 -30.96 -11.87 7.36
C ASN A 9 -30.68 -12.06 5.85
N LEU A 10 -29.69 -12.89 5.49
CA LEU A 10 -29.33 -13.19 4.10
C LEU A 10 -30.24 -14.26 3.47
N VAL A 11 -30.87 -15.10 4.29
CA VAL A 11 -31.80 -16.14 3.83
C VAL A 11 -33.21 -15.58 3.62
N GLU A 12 -33.67 -14.65 4.48
CA GLU A 12 -34.99 -14.01 4.33
C GLU A 12 -35.08 -13.05 3.14
N THR A 13 -33.95 -12.52 2.65
CA THR A 13 -33.89 -11.61 1.49
C THR A 13 -33.81 -12.33 0.14
N GLY A 14 -33.81 -13.67 0.12
CA GLY A 14 -33.78 -14.46 -1.11
C GLY A 14 -32.44 -14.49 -1.86
N LEU A 15 -31.36 -13.97 -1.24
CA LEU A 15 -30.03 -13.85 -1.84
C LEU A 15 -29.16 -15.10 -1.67
N LEU A 16 -29.61 -16.08 -0.87
CA LEU A 16 -28.92 -17.36 -0.69
C LEU A 16 -29.93 -18.49 -0.52
N LYS A 17 -30.07 -19.34 -1.55
CA LYS A 17 -30.59 -20.70 -1.40
C LYS A 17 -29.40 -21.65 -1.37
N ILE A 18 -29.11 -22.19 -0.19
CA ILE A 18 -28.19 -23.33 -0.07
C ILE A 18 -29.06 -24.58 -0.05
N ASP A 19 -29.09 -25.29 -1.17
CA ASP A 19 -29.65 -26.64 -1.20
C ASP A 19 -28.53 -27.62 -0.82
N LEU A 20 -28.63 -28.21 0.37
CA LEU A 20 -27.59 -29.09 0.93
C LEU A 20 -27.64 -30.52 0.35
N GLU A 21 -28.59 -30.83 -0.54
CA GLU A 21 -28.75 -32.18 -1.09
C GLU A 21 -28.19 -32.34 -2.51
N SER A 22 -28.02 -31.26 -3.28
CA SER A 22 -27.34 -31.27 -4.58
C SER A 22 -25.96 -30.63 -4.46
N ARG A 23 -24.89 -31.36 -4.81
CA ARG A 23 -23.49 -30.85 -4.80
C ARG A 23 -23.18 -29.79 -5.88
N ASP A 24 -24.17 -29.00 -6.29
CA ASP A 24 -24.04 -27.91 -7.25
C ASP A 24 -24.57 -26.62 -6.62
N ILE A 25 -23.76 -25.55 -6.66
CA ILE A 25 -24.12 -24.22 -6.17
C ILE A 25 -24.60 -23.40 -7.36
N HIS A 26 -25.91 -23.18 -7.46
CA HIS A 26 -26.49 -22.22 -8.40
C HIS A 26 -26.70 -20.87 -7.70
N VAL A 27 -25.79 -19.92 -7.96
CA VAL A 27 -25.99 -18.52 -7.59
C VAL A 27 -26.81 -17.84 -8.70
N GLY A 28 -28.12 -17.75 -8.51
CA GLY A 28 -29.00 -16.99 -9.40
C GLY A 28 -29.10 -15.54 -8.95
N PHE A 29 -28.46 -14.61 -9.65
CA PHE A 29 -28.77 -13.18 -9.53
C PHE A 29 -29.77 -12.77 -10.61
N VAL A 30 -30.96 -12.37 -10.15
CA VAL A 30 -31.98 -11.75 -10.98
C VAL A 30 -31.75 -10.25 -10.98
N GLY A 31 -31.55 -9.68 -12.17
CA GLY A 31 -31.79 -8.25 -12.43
C GLY A 31 -30.61 -7.32 -12.16
N LEU A 32 -30.12 -6.72 -13.25
CA LEU A 32 -29.45 -5.43 -13.28
C LEU A 32 -30.13 -4.45 -12.31
N TYR A 33 -29.43 -3.99 -11.27
CA TYR A 33 -29.44 -2.62 -10.69
C TYR A 33 -28.54 -2.64 -9.44
N ASN A 34 -27.60 -1.68 -9.38
CA ASN A 34 -26.68 -1.45 -8.27
C ASN A 34 -27.43 -1.38 -6.93
N LEU A 35 -27.21 -2.37 -6.06
CA LEU A 35 -27.56 -2.28 -4.64
C LEU A 35 -26.33 -1.77 -3.87
N SER A 36 -26.09 -0.46 -3.95
CA SER A 36 -25.13 0.23 -3.10
C SER A 36 -25.79 0.55 -1.75
N ILE A 37 -25.65 -0.34 -0.77
CA ILE A 37 -25.99 0.00 0.61
C ILE A 37 -24.88 0.92 1.14
N GLY A 38 -25.13 2.22 1.20
CA GLY A 38 -24.33 3.18 1.96
C GLY A 38 -23.04 3.72 1.31
N VAL A 39 -22.74 3.36 0.06
CA VAL A 39 -21.57 3.88 -0.66
C VAL A 39 -22.00 5.04 -1.59
N PRO A 40 -21.41 6.25 -1.49
CA PRO A 40 -21.68 7.34 -2.41
C PRO A 40 -21.30 6.95 -3.85
N ASN A 41 -21.94 7.58 -4.84
CA ASN A 41 -21.62 7.33 -6.24
C ASN A 41 -20.12 7.58 -6.49
N PRO A 42 -19.42 6.64 -7.15
CA PRO A 42 -18.00 6.81 -7.41
C PRO A 42 -17.75 8.01 -8.35
N PRO A 43 -16.62 8.73 -8.18
CA PRO A 43 -16.19 9.71 -9.14
C PRO A 43 -16.01 9.10 -10.53
N TYR A 44 -16.25 9.88 -11.59
CA TYR A 44 -16.12 9.42 -12.98
C TYR A 44 -14.76 8.78 -13.31
N GLN A 45 -13.67 9.28 -12.70
CA GLN A 45 -12.33 8.71 -12.88
C GLN A 45 -12.21 7.27 -12.34
N VAL A 46 -12.90 6.95 -11.23
CA VAL A 46 -12.93 5.60 -10.67
C VAL A 46 -13.64 4.65 -11.62
N GLU A 47 -14.76 5.07 -12.22
CA GLU A 47 -15.48 4.25 -13.21
C GLU A 47 -14.61 3.96 -14.43
N ILE A 48 -13.95 4.98 -14.98
CA ILE A 48 -13.03 4.80 -16.13
C ILE A 48 -11.93 3.81 -15.79
N GLN A 49 -11.24 3.98 -14.66
CA GLN A 49 -10.15 3.10 -14.28
C GLN A 49 -10.63 1.68 -14.00
N LEU A 50 -11.81 1.49 -13.40
CA LEU A 50 -12.40 0.17 -13.20
C LEU A 50 -12.70 -0.52 -14.54
N HIS A 51 -13.20 0.21 -15.53
CA HIS A 51 -13.42 -0.33 -16.87
C HIS A 51 -12.11 -0.69 -17.57
N GLN A 52 -11.13 0.21 -17.55
CA GLN A 52 -9.79 -0.04 -18.08
C GLN A 52 -9.11 -1.24 -17.42
N PHE A 53 -9.28 -1.39 -16.11
CA PHE A 53 -8.75 -2.52 -15.36
C PHE A 53 -9.35 -3.84 -15.84
N LYS A 54 -10.69 -3.92 -15.99
CA LYS A 54 -11.37 -5.11 -16.53
C LYS A 54 -10.95 -5.45 -17.95
N ASP A 55 -10.83 -4.43 -18.81
CA ASP A 55 -10.43 -4.60 -20.20
C ASP A 55 -8.97 -5.03 -20.32
N ARG A 56 -8.11 -4.51 -19.44
CA ARG A 56 -6.68 -4.82 -19.42
C ARG A 56 -6.39 -6.22 -18.91
N PHE A 57 -7.21 -6.74 -18.00
CA PHE A 57 -7.01 -8.02 -17.34
C PHE A 57 -8.23 -8.93 -17.49
N PRO A 58 -8.48 -9.46 -18.70
CA PRO A 58 -9.57 -10.41 -18.94
C PRO A 58 -9.43 -11.72 -18.15
N GLU A 59 -8.23 -12.03 -17.65
CA GLU A 59 -7.90 -13.21 -16.85
C GLU A 59 -8.38 -13.10 -15.39
N ILE A 60 -8.83 -11.91 -14.94
CA ILE A 60 -9.46 -11.78 -13.62
C ILE A 60 -10.65 -12.74 -13.56
N TRP A 61 -10.70 -13.56 -12.52
CA TRP A 61 -11.68 -14.63 -12.41
C TRP A 61 -13.12 -14.10 -12.48
N GLU A 62 -13.40 -12.98 -11.82
CA GLU A 62 -14.71 -12.32 -11.85
C GLU A 62 -15.10 -11.89 -13.27
N VAL A 63 -14.15 -11.39 -14.08
CA VAL A 63 -14.40 -11.05 -15.50
C VAL A 63 -14.70 -12.31 -16.30
N GLY A 64 -13.86 -13.34 -16.20
CA GLY A 64 -14.02 -14.60 -16.91
C GLY A 64 -15.33 -15.33 -16.57
N GLN A 65 -15.78 -15.23 -15.32
CA GLN A 65 -17.05 -15.80 -14.85
C GLN A 65 -18.26 -14.88 -15.02
N LYS A 66 -18.08 -13.69 -15.62
CA LYS A 66 -19.11 -12.66 -15.79
C LYS A 66 -19.79 -12.29 -14.46
N GLN A 67 -19.02 -12.32 -13.37
CA GLN A 67 -19.49 -11.91 -12.05
C GLN A 67 -19.39 -10.38 -11.92
N PRO A 68 -20.32 -9.75 -11.19
CA PRO A 68 -20.22 -8.34 -10.90
C PRO A 68 -19.02 -8.07 -9.97
N PHE A 69 -18.35 -6.95 -10.21
CA PHE A 69 -17.36 -6.44 -9.26
C PHE A 69 -18.09 -5.68 -8.16
N LEU A 70 -17.71 -5.94 -6.92
CA LEU A 70 -18.15 -5.14 -5.79
C LEU A 70 -17.21 -3.94 -5.66
N LEU A 71 -17.72 -2.74 -5.94
CA LEU A 71 -17.02 -1.49 -5.71
C LEU A 71 -17.34 -0.99 -4.30
N LEU A 72 -16.32 -0.87 -3.48
CA LEU A 72 -16.37 -0.44 -2.08
C LEU A 72 -15.66 0.90 -1.92
N GLN A 73 -15.95 1.58 -0.82
CA GLN A 73 -15.24 2.79 -0.42
C GLN A 73 -14.69 2.63 0.98
N ASP A 74 -13.41 2.95 1.16
CA ASP A 74 -12.80 3.02 2.48
C ASP A 74 -13.36 4.22 3.26
N GLY A 75 -13.86 3.97 4.47
CA GLY A 75 -14.56 4.98 5.26
C GLY A 75 -13.68 6.10 5.80
N VAL A 76 -12.35 5.92 5.83
CA VAL A 76 -11.40 6.91 6.37
C VAL A 76 -10.76 7.70 5.24
N SER A 77 -10.03 7.01 4.35
CA SER A 77 -9.35 7.63 3.21
C SER A 77 -10.32 8.08 2.11
N GLN A 78 -11.58 7.60 2.13
CA GLN A 78 -12.59 7.82 1.09
C GLN A 78 -12.21 7.23 -0.27
N ALA A 79 -11.16 6.40 -0.34
CA ALA A 79 -10.69 5.77 -1.55
C ALA A 79 -11.61 4.64 -2.01
N PHE A 80 -11.81 4.52 -3.32
CA PHE A 80 -12.61 3.45 -3.90
C PHE A 80 -11.74 2.26 -4.26
N TYR A 81 -12.24 1.06 -3.97
CA TYR A 81 -11.52 -0.18 -4.24
C TYR A 81 -12.46 -1.34 -4.57
N THR A 82 -11.90 -2.38 -5.15
CA THR A 82 -12.55 -3.68 -5.32
C THR A 82 -11.65 -4.79 -4.81
N GLU A 83 -12.26 -5.91 -4.46
CA GLU A 83 -11.55 -7.14 -4.12
C GLU A 83 -11.80 -8.16 -5.24
N CYS A 84 -10.72 -8.73 -5.78
CA CYS A 84 -10.81 -9.64 -6.93
C CYS A 84 -9.72 -10.71 -6.93
N HIS A 85 -9.87 -11.71 -7.80
CA HIS A 85 -8.97 -12.87 -7.88
C HIS A 85 -8.27 -12.94 -9.23
N ILE A 86 -6.94 -12.89 -9.20
CA ILE A 86 -6.12 -12.83 -10.43
C ILE A 86 -5.13 -13.99 -10.44
N PRO A 87 -5.00 -14.72 -11.57
CA PRO A 87 -4.00 -15.77 -11.72
C PRO A 87 -2.58 -15.20 -11.73
N ALA A 88 -1.64 -15.88 -11.06
CA ALA A 88 -0.23 -15.48 -10.97
C ALA A 88 0.43 -15.15 -12.32
N ALA A 89 0.15 -15.94 -13.36
CA ALA A 89 0.74 -15.75 -14.68
C ALA A 89 0.38 -14.38 -15.30
N ALA A 90 -0.81 -13.85 -14.99
CA ALA A 90 -1.24 -12.54 -15.46
C ALA A 90 -0.61 -11.38 -14.67
N LEU A 91 -0.04 -11.66 -13.48
CA LEU A 91 0.40 -10.67 -12.51
C LEU A 91 1.88 -10.33 -12.59
N ALA A 92 2.73 -11.35 -12.75
CA ALA A 92 4.19 -11.19 -12.67
C ALA A 92 4.75 -10.06 -13.57
N PRO A 93 4.31 -9.88 -14.84
CA PRO A 93 4.89 -8.85 -15.69
C PRO A 93 4.37 -7.43 -15.42
N VAL A 94 3.26 -7.29 -14.68
CA VAL A 94 2.53 -6.00 -14.56
C VAL A 94 2.65 -5.34 -13.18
N PHE A 95 3.33 -5.99 -12.23
CA PHE A 95 3.59 -5.41 -10.93
C PHE A 95 4.66 -4.34 -10.96
N ASP A 96 4.38 -3.22 -10.31
CA ASP A 96 5.36 -2.19 -9.95
C ASP A 96 5.63 -2.29 -8.44
N LEU A 97 6.73 -2.97 -8.09
CA LEU A 97 7.19 -3.06 -6.69
C LEU A 97 7.90 -1.77 -6.23
N ASP A 98 8.29 -0.92 -7.17
CA ASP A 98 8.98 0.35 -6.95
C ASP A 98 8.01 1.54 -7.13
N ALA A 99 6.77 1.35 -6.68
CA ALA A 99 5.71 2.35 -6.77
C ALA A 99 6.12 3.67 -6.09
N VAL A 100 5.81 4.76 -6.77
CA VAL A 100 6.16 6.14 -6.40
C VAL A 100 4.96 6.83 -5.77
N LEU A 101 5.20 7.68 -4.77
CA LEU A 101 4.16 8.42 -4.05
C LEU A 101 3.45 9.48 -4.92
N ASN A 102 4.21 10.22 -5.74
CA ASN A 102 3.70 11.36 -6.50
C ASN A 102 3.99 11.24 -8.01
N PRO A 103 3.36 10.29 -8.71
CA PRO A 103 3.61 10.11 -10.15
C PRO A 103 3.01 11.21 -11.04
N ASP A 104 2.05 11.98 -10.50
CA ASP A 104 1.27 12.95 -11.26
C ASP A 104 1.96 14.32 -11.39
N ASP A 105 3.13 14.49 -10.77
CA ASP A 105 3.93 15.73 -10.80
C ASP A 105 5.35 15.44 -11.35
N PRO A 106 5.49 15.29 -12.68
CA PRO A 106 6.78 15.00 -13.31
C PRO A 106 7.75 16.19 -13.31
N GLU A 107 7.31 17.38 -12.90
CA GLU A 107 8.18 18.56 -12.69
C GLU A 107 8.85 18.54 -11.32
N ASP A 108 8.40 17.69 -10.38
CA ASP A 108 9.10 17.39 -9.15
C ASP A 108 10.35 16.55 -9.50
N PRO A 109 11.56 17.11 -9.41
CA PRO A 109 12.80 16.45 -9.85
C PRO A 109 13.10 15.17 -9.06
N ASP A 110 12.41 15.00 -7.93
CA ASP A 110 12.59 13.90 -7.01
C ASP A 110 11.35 12.99 -6.94
N ALA A 111 10.39 13.15 -7.86
CA ALA A 111 9.20 12.30 -7.95
C ALA A 111 9.57 10.81 -7.92
N GLU A 112 10.62 10.39 -8.63
CA GLU A 112 11.08 9.00 -8.67
C GLU A 112 11.78 8.49 -7.40
N GLU A 113 12.28 9.39 -6.53
CA GLU A 113 12.96 9.01 -5.29
C GLU A 113 11.98 8.68 -4.15
N TYR A 114 10.73 9.16 -4.22
CA TYR A 114 9.70 8.88 -3.22
C TYR A 114 9.06 7.50 -3.39
N LYS A 115 9.82 6.44 -3.10
CA LYS A 115 9.28 5.09 -3.07
C LYS A 115 8.29 4.91 -1.91
N LEU A 116 7.13 4.35 -2.20
CA LEU A 116 6.10 3.99 -1.20
C LEU A 116 6.51 2.78 -0.35
N ASN A 117 7.43 1.97 -0.87
CA ASN A 117 7.83 0.69 -0.30
C ASN A 117 9.24 0.73 0.30
N ARG A 118 9.45 -0.09 1.33
CA ARG A 118 10.80 -0.36 1.88
C ARG A 118 11.58 -1.27 0.94
N GLU A 119 12.91 -1.25 1.03
CA GLU A 119 13.74 -2.32 0.46
C GLU A 119 13.28 -3.70 0.96
N LEU A 120 13.09 -4.63 0.02
CA LEU A 120 12.73 -6.01 0.32
C LEU A 120 13.88 -6.73 1.02
N VAL A 121 13.59 -7.35 2.16
CA VAL A 121 14.59 -8.13 2.92
C VAL A 121 14.53 -9.59 2.47
N GLU A 122 15.08 -9.86 1.29
CA GLU A 122 15.01 -11.16 0.62
C GLU A 122 15.79 -12.27 1.35
N MET A 123 16.70 -11.91 2.27
CA MET A 123 17.50 -12.88 3.02
C MET A 123 16.80 -13.43 4.27
N SER A 124 15.57 -12.99 4.57
CA SER A 124 14.84 -13.48 5.73
C SER A 124 14.36 -14.92 5.54
N SER A 125 14.39 -15.73 6.61
CA SER A 125 13.88 -17.11 6.59
C SER A 125 12.38 -17.17 6.25
N MET A 126 11.62 -16.14 6.63
CA MET A 126 10.20 -16.01 6.33
C MET A 126 9.95 -15.76 4.85
N PHE A 127 10.77 -14.93 4.19
CA PHE A 127 10.67 -14.72 2.76
C PHE A 127 11.01 -15.98 1.97
N ARG A 128 12.07 -16.70 2.34
CA ARG A 128 12.41 -17.99 1.71
C ARG A 128 11.25 -18.99 1.79
N LYS A 129 10.64 -19.11 2.97
CA LYS A 129 9.45 -19.94 3.15
C LYS A 129 8.28 -19.48 2.26
N MET A 130 8.09 -18.18 2.12
CA MET A 130 7.06 -17.60 1.24
C MET A 130 7.32 -17.93 -0.23
N GLN A 131 8.58 -17.89 -0.69
CA GLN A 131 8.95 -18.33 -2.03
C GLN A 131 8.66 -19.81 -2.23
N GLU A 132 9.07 -20.67 -1.31
CA GLU A 132 8.76 -22.11 -1.37
C GLU A 132 7.25 -22.38 -1.39
N ASP A 133 6.48 -21.62 -0.60
CA ASP A 133 5.02 -21.73 -0.58
C ASP A 133 4.41 -21.28 -1.92
N ALA A 134 4.95 -20.22 -2.55
CA ALA A 134 4.54 -19.77 -3.88
C ALA A 134 4.81 -20.84 -4.96
N GLU A 135 6.01 -21.42 -4.95
CA GLU A 135 6.40 -22.51 -5.86
C GLU A 135 5.55 -23.78 -5.67
N ARG A 136 4.98 -23.98 -4.48
CA ARG A 136 4.04 -25.10 -4.22
C ARG A 136 2.58 -24.74 -4.54
N GLY A 137 2.33 -23.56 -5.09
CA GLY A 137 0.99 -23.07 -5.44
C GLY A 137 0.15 -22.70 -4.23
N ARG A 138 0.75 -22.11 -3.19
CA ARG A 138 -0.03 -21.46 -2.12
C ARG A 138 -0.68 -20.19 -2.67
N PRO A 139 -2.02 -20.02 -2.54
CA PRO A 139 -2.66 -18.75 -2.83
C PRO A 139 -2.26 -17.71 -1.77
N PHE A 140 -2.04 -16.48 -2.22
CA PHE A 140 -1.75 -15.34 -1.37
C PHE A 140 -2.93 -14.38 -1.39
N SER A 141 -3.20 -13.79 -0.24
CA SER A 141 -4.15 -12.71 -0.02
C SER A 141 -3.43 -11.47 0.52
N ASP A 142 -4.20 -10.42 0.78
CA ASP A 142 -3.72 -9.13 1.30
C ASP A 142 -2.62 -8.51 0.42
N ILE A 143 -2.76 -8.63 -0.90
CA ILE A 143 -1.94 -7.89 -1.84
C ILE A 143 -2.73 -6.62 -2.19
N ILE A 144 -2.18 -5.48 -1.80
CA ILE A 144 -2.84 -4.19 -1.93
C ILE A 144 -2.16 -3.41 -3.03
N VAL A 145 -2.93 -3.00 -4.03
CA VAL A 145 -2.41 -2.31 -5.22
C VAL A 145 -3.27 -1.11 -5.61
N GLU A 146 -2.67 -0.13 -6.25
CA GLU A 146 -3.38 0.86 -7.08
C GLU A 146 -3.29 0.42 -8.55
N PHE A 147 -4.40 0.47 -9.28
CA PHE A 147 -4.36 0.38 -10.74
C PHE A 147 -4.12 1.77 -11.32
N ASN A 148 -2.93 2.00 -11.88
CA ASN A 148 -2.55 3.29 -12.45
C ASN A 148 -1.68 3.10 -13.69
N THR A 149 -2.13 3.64 -14.83
CA THR A 149 -1.46 3.57 -16.13
C THR A 149 -0.78 4.88 -16.54
N SER A 150 -0.90 5.94 -15.73
CA SER A 150 -0.35 7.28 -16.05
C SER A 150 1.18 7.31 -16.08
N TYR A 151 1.83 6.43 -15.30
CA TYR A 151 3.28 6.29 -15.24
C TYR A 151 3.67 4.80 -15.19
N ARG A 152 4.79 4.44 -15.85
CA ARG A 152 5.22 3.04 -16.04
C ARG A 152 4.03 2.15 -16.46
N SER A 153 3.42 2.49 -17.60
CA SER A 153 2.17 1.88 -18.10
C SER A 153 2.29 0.39 -18.40
N ASP A 154 3.51 -0.11 -18.56
CA ASP A 154 3.86 -1.53 -18.67
C ASP A 154 3.66 -2.28 -17.35
N GLN A 155 3.81 -1.60 -16.21
CA GLN A 155 3.60 -2.12 -14.86
C GLN A 155 2.46 -1.37 -14.14
N PRO A 156 1.20 -1.52 -14.57
CA PRO A 156 0.10 -0.70 -14.06
C PRO A 156 -0.39 -1.05 -12.64
N LEU A 157 0.05 -2.18 -12.04
CA LEU A 157 -0.36 -2.57 -10.69
C LEU A 157 0.69 -2.12 -9.67
N LYS A 158 0.44 -0.96 -9.05
CA LYS A 158 1.35 -0.31 -8.11
C LYS A 158 1.20 -0.94 -6.74
N VAL A 159 2.18 -1.69 -6.27
CA VAL A 159 2.07 -2.46 -5.03
C VAL A 159 2.27 -1.55 -3.83
N PHE A 160 1.26 -1.42 -2.97
CA PHE A 160 1.33 -0.65 -1.73
C PHE A 160 1.40 -1.55 -0.50
N GLY A 161 0.95 -2.80 -0.60
CA GLY A 161 0.97 -3.76 0.49
C GLY A 161 1.18 -5.17 -0.03
N GLY A 162 1.80 -6.02 0.79
CA GLY A 162 2.09 -7.40 0.40
C GLY A 162 3.27 -7.55 -0.56
N GLN A 163 4.19 -6.59 -0.60
CA GLN A 163 5.40 -6.59 -1.44
C GLN A 163 6.19 -7.91 -1.44
N HIS A 164 6.37 -8.56 -0.29
CA HIS A 164 7.06 -9.87 -0.22
C HIS A 164 6.23 -10.98 -0.90
N ARG A 165 4.90 -10.93 -0.82
CA ARG A 165 4.01 -11.90 -1.48
C ARG A 165 4.04 -11.70 -2.99
N ALA A 166 3.92 -10.45 -3.44
CA ALA A 166 4.03 -10.10 -4.85
C ALA A 166 5.39 -10.56 -5.42
N LYS A 167 6.50 -10.27 -4.72
CA LYS A 167 7.83 -10.74 -5.13
C LYS A 167 7.95 -12.27 -5.15
N ALA A 168 7.37 -12.97 -4.18
CA ALA A 168 7.37 -14.44 -4.17
C ALA A 168 6.58 -15.02 -5.36
N ILE A 169 5.45 -14.42 -5.73
CA ILE A 169 4.67 -14.78 -6.92
C ILE A 169 5.50 -14.56 -8.18
N ILE A 170 6.08 -13.37 -8.35
CA ILE A 170 6.95 -13.04 -9.49
C ILE A 170 8.05 -14.09 -9.63
N ASN A 171 8.79 -14.33 -8.54
CA ASN A 171 9.88 -15.30 -8.55
C ASN A 171 9.38 -16.72 -8.89
N ALA A 172 8.22 -17.15 -8.41
CA ALA A 172 7.69 -18.48 -8.72
C ALA A 172 7.27 -18.60 -10.20
N VAL A 173 6.69 -17.55 -10.77
CA VAL A 173 6.31 -17.49 -12.19
C VAL A 173 7.55 -17.47 -13.08
N GLU A 174 8.54 -16.62 -12.78
CA GLU A 174 9.81 -16.52 -13.52
C GLU A 174 10.61 -17.84 -13.50
N ASN A 175 10.51 -18.60 -12.42
CA ASN A 175 11.14 -19.92 -12.31
C ASN A 175 10.30 -21.07 -12.88
N GLU A 176 9.17 -20.78 -13.54
CA GLU A 176 8.25 -21.77 -14.12
C GLU A 176 7.74 -22.81 -13.09
N LYS A 177 7.66 -22.44 -11.82
CA LYS A 177 7.22 -23.32 -10.72
C LYS A 177 5.82 -23.00 -10.23
N GLU A 178 5.28 -21.84 -10.60
CA GLU A 178 3.96 -21.43 -10.15
C GLU A 178 2.85 -22.27 -10.83
N LEU A 179 1.79 -22.60 -10.08
CA LEU A 179 0.73 -23.54 -10.48
C LEU A 179 -0.55 -22.84 -11.01
N ASN A 180 -0.40 -21.64 -11.54
CA ASN A 180 -1.40 -20.67 -11.98
C ASN A 180 -2.58 -20.51 -11.01
N ARG A 181 -2.27 -20.35 -9.71
CA ARG A 181 -3.29 -20.18 -8.68
C ARG A 181 -3.83 -18.75 -8.67
N LEU A 182 -5.08 -18.63 -8.24
CA LEU A 182 -5.72 -17.35 -8.01
C LEU A 182 -5.18 -16.74 -6.71
N HIS A 183 -4.75 -15.48 -6.82
CA HIS A 183 -4.35 -14.65 -5.69
C HIS A 183 -5.40 -13.56 -5.47
N GLU A 184 -5.65 -13.23 -4.22
CA GLU A 184 -6.64 -12.22 -3.83
C GLU A 184 -5.99 -10.84 -3.75
N PHE A 185 -6.65 -9.85 -4.37
CA PHE A 185 -6.19 -8.47 -4.45
C PHE A 185 -7.21 -7.52 -3.88
N LYS A 186 -6.71 -6.48 -3.24
CA LYS A 186 -7.43 -5.23 -3.02
C LYS A 186 -6.88 -4.19 -3.99
N VAL A 187 -7.70 -3.82 -4.97
CA VAL A 187 -7.32 -2.90 -6.05
C VAL A 187 -8.01 -1.56 -5.84
N PHE A 188 -7.23 -0.53 -5.59
CA PHE A 188 -7.68 0.85 -5.47
C PHE A 188 -7.67 1.56 -6.83
N PHE A 189 -8.56 2.54 -6.98
CA PHE A 189 -8.71 3.32 -8.21
C PHE A 189 -8.68 4.82 -7.92
N ALA A 190 -8.07 5.57 -8.82
CA ALA A 190 -8.01 7.03 -8.85
C ALA A 190 -7.57 7.65 -7.52
N LEU A 191 -6.51 7.10 -6.93
CA LEU A 191 -6.02 7.57 -5.64
C LEU A 191 -5.40 8.96 -5.75
N LEU A 192 -5.70 9.79 -4.76
CA LEU A 192 -5.00 11.05 -4.51
C LEU A 192 -3.70 10.79 -3.76
N LYS A 193 -2.75 11.74 -3.83
CA LYS A 193 -1.45 11.66 -3.16
C LYS A 193 -1.55 11.32 -1.67
N ASP A 194 -2.45 12.00 -0.94
CA ASP A 194 -2.64 11.76 0.50
C ASP A 194 -3.23 10.37 0.78
N GLN A 195 -4.13 9.90 -0.10
CA GLN A 195 -4.69 8.55 0.00
C GLN A 195 -3.61 7.48 -0.26
N ARG A 196 -2.71 7.69 -1.23
CA ARG A 196 -1.57 6.78 -1.48
C ARG A 196 -0.66 6.68 -0.27
N ALA A 197 -0.33 7.82 0.35
CA ALA A 197 0.48 7.87 1.57
C ALA A 197 -0.18 7.11 2.73
N GLU A 198 -1.46 7.39 2.98
CA GLU A 198 -2.22 6.76 4.06
C GLU A 198 -2.38 5.24 3.84
N ILE A 199 -2.82 4.83 2.64
CA ILE A 199 -3.01 3.42 2.29
C ILE A 199 -1.69 2.64 2.39
N SER A 200 -0.60 3.20 1.86
CA SER A 200 0.73 2.58 1.97
C SER A 200 1.20 2.46 3.41
N LEU A 201 0.88 3.46 4.25
CA LEU A 201 1.23 3.40 5.67
C LEU A 201 0.49 2.26 6.38
N ILE A 202 -0.84 2.17 6.23
CA ILE A 202 -1.64 1.16 6.91
C ILE A 202 -1.34 -0.25 6.40
N SER A 203 -1.10 -0.42 5.09
CA SER A 203 -0.81 -1.71 4.46
C SER A 203 0.56 -2.27 4.85
N ASN A 204 1.52 -1.38 5.16
CA ASN A 204 2.86 -1.73 5.60
C ASN A 204 3.03 -1.71 7.13
N THR A 205 1.94 -1.47 7.86
CA THR A 205 1.93 -1.52 9.32
C THR A 205 1.99 -2.98 9.80
N ASN A 206 3.20 -3.53 9.84
CA ASN A 206 3.57 -4.36 10.97
C ASN A 206 3.50 -3.43 12.19
N ILE A 207 2.80 -3.77 13.27
CA ILE A 207 2.66 -2.96 14.50
C ILE A 207 4.02 -2.47 15.07
N ALA A 208 5.15 -2.97 14.55
CA ALA A 208 6.51 -2.48 14.71
C ALA A 208 7.02 -1.59 13.53
N ILE A 209 6.27 -0.58 13.07
CA ILE A 209 6.88 0.50 12.28
C ILE A 209 7.79 1.30 13.21
N THR A 210 9.05 1.43 12.84
CA THR A 210 10.01 2.27 13.57
C THR A 210 9.60 3.73 13.44
N LYS A 211 9.46 4.41 14.57
CA LYS A 211 9.10 5.84 14.65
C LYS A 211 9.85 6.75 13.65
N PRO A 212 11.17 6.58 13.39
CA PRO A 212 11.88 7.36 12.37
C PRO A 212 11.30 7.27 10.95
N LEU A 213 10.73 6.12 10.56
CA LEU A 213 10.08 5.99 9.26
C LEU A 213 8.75 6.75 9.20
N LEU A 214 7.96 6.70 10.29
CA LEU A 214 6.73 7.50 10.38
C LEU A 214 7.05 8.99 10.30
N ASP A 215 8.11 9.42 11.00
CA ASP A 215 8.58 10.80 10.96
C ASP A 215 9.02 11.20 9.55
N ARG A 216 9.70 10.31 8.81
CA ARG A 216 10.07 10.53 7.40
C ARG A 216 8.84 10.63 6.50
N PHE A 217 7.89 9.71 6.58
CA PHE A 217 6.66 9.78 5.79
C PHE A 217 5.87 11.06 6.06
N GLY A 218 5.72 11.44 7.34
CA GLY A 218 5.05 12.68 7.72
C GLY A 218 5.78 13.93 7.22
N GLU A 219 7.12 13.97 7.31
CA GLU A 219 7.94 15.07 6.81
C GLU A 219 7.77 15.23 5.29
N VAL A 220 7.90 14.13 4.55
CA VAL A 220 7.73 14.09 3.09
C VAL A 220 6.34 14.55 2.67
N SER A 221 5.30 14.03 3.34
CA SER A 221 3.90 14.39 3.08
C SER A 221 3.65 15.88 3.34
N SER A 222 4.25 16.46 4.37
CA SER A 222 3.98 17.83 4.81
C SER A 222 4.81 18.90 4.09
N ILE A 223 6.10 18.64 3.85
CA ILE A 223 7.07 19.66 3.40
C ILE A 223 8.03 19.17 2.30
N GLY A 224 7.89 17.94 1.83
CA GLY A 224 8.74 17.36 0.77
C GLY A 224 10.20 17.16 1.20
N PHE A 225 11.15 17.36 0.27
CA PHE A 225 12.58 17.15 0.51
C PHE A 225 13.31 18.33 1.16
N ARG A 226 12.65 19.45 1.41
CA ARG A 226 13.32 20.69 1.87
C ARG A 226 14.17 20.46 3.12
N SER A 227 13.72 19.58 4.02
CA SER A 227 14.47 19.15 5.20
C SER A 227 15.72 18.33 4.86
N ARG A 228 15.63 17.44 3.86
CA ARG A 228 16.75 16.63 3.34
C ARG A 228 17.73 17.49 2.58
N GLU A 229 17.27 18.33 1.66
CA GLU A 229 18.10 19.28 0.91
C GLU A 229 18.87 20.19 1.86
N TRP A 230 18.18 20.74 2.87
CA TRP A 230 18.83 21.53 3.89
C TRP A 230 19.87 20.72 4.65
N ALA A 231 19.55 19.52 5.12
CA ALA A 231 20.48 18.66 5.85
C ALA A 231 21.71 18.26 4.99
N GLN A 232 21.53 18.02 3.69
CA GLN A 232 22.63 17.76 2.75
C GLN A 232 23.47 19.03 2.51
N SER A 233 22.83 20.21 2.42
CA SER A 233 23.53 21.47 2.21
C SER A 233 24.44 21.88 3.38
N VAL A 234 24.20 21.33 4.57
CA VAL A 234 25.00 21.56 5.78
C VAL A 234 25.84 20.34 6.19
N ASP A 235 26.03 19.37 5.28
CA ASP A 235 26.80 18.14 5.49
C ASP A 235 26.33 17.27 6.68
N LEU A 236 25.05 17.38 7.08
CA LEU A 236 24.43 16.46 8.05
C LEU A 236 24.00 15.13 7.40
N LEU A 237 23.79 15.15 6.08
CA LEU A 237 23.57 13.99 5.21
C LEU A 237 24.50 14.09 4.00
N SER A 238 24.96 12.96 3.48
CA SER A 238 25.73 12.93 2.24
C SER A 238 24.84 13.27 1.04
N SER A 239 25.44 13.72 -0.06
CA SER A 239 24.69 13.94 -1.31
C SER A 239 23.97 12.67 -1.76
N GLY A 240 22.67 12.78 -2.02
CA GLY A 240 21.79 11.65 -2.36
C GLY A 240 21.36 10.78 -1.16
N GLU A 241 21.90 10.99 0.04
CA GLU A 241 21.50 10.25 1.24
C GLU A 241 20.15 10.74 1.78
N ASP A 242 19.30 9.81 2.24
CA ASP A 242 18.02 10.13 2.87
C ASP A 242 18.07 9.85 4.39
N PHE A 243 17.15 10.44 5.14
CA PHE A 243 17.00 10.20 6.57
C PHE A 243 16.78 8.72 6.85
N ALA A 244 17.41 8.23 7.92
CA ALA A 244 17.33 6.82 8.22
C ALA A 244 15.97 6.40 8.79
N ASP A 245 15.47 5.28 8.29
CA ASP A 245 14.19 4.68 8.70
C ASP A 245 14.27 3.94 10.05
N ARG A 246 15.48 3.73 10.58
CA ARG A 246 15.75 3.01 11.84
C ARG A 246 16.95 3.61 12.56
N VAL A 247 16.87 3.65 13.89
CA VAL A 247 18.05 3.93 14.74
C VAL A 247 18.79 2.62 14.96
N VAL A 248 19.87 2.39 14.21
CA VAL A 248 20.76 1.23 14.41
C VAL A 248 22.19 1.75 14.51
N GLY A 249 22.79 1.65 15.70
CA GLY A 249 24.13 2.18 15.99
C GLY A 249 24.16 3.71 16.13
N SER A 250 25.38 4.27 16.18
CA SER A 250 25.65 5.69 16.42
C SER A 250 25.68 6.58 15.18
N GLN A 251 25.33 6.06 14.00
CA GLN A 251 25.79 6.63 12.72
C GLN A 251 24.70 7.04 11.72
N ARG A 252 23.42 7.19 12.11
CA ARG A 252 22.42 7.62 11.14
C ARG A 252 21.54 8.77 11.64
N PHE A 253 21.48 9.83 10.82
CA PHE A 253 20.70 11.05 11.06
C PHE A 253 19.24 10.81 10.67
N THR A 254 18.30 11.10 11.57
CA THR A 254 16.85 10.88 11.36
C THR A 254 16.10 12.21 11.37
N VAL A 255 14.88 12.23 10.84
CA VAL A 255 13.99 13.41 10.91
C VAL A 255 13.79 13.89 12.35
N GLN A 256 13.72 12.97 13.31
CA GLN A 256 13.59 13.34 14.72
C GLN A 256 14.81 14.11 15.24
N ILE A 257 16.03 13.70 14.85
CA ILE A 257 17.26 14.40 15.22
C ILE A 257 17.31 15.78 14.57
N LEU A 258 16.91 15.87 13.30
CA LEU A 258 16.79 17.16 12.60
C LEU A 258 15.85 18.11 13.33
N ARG A 259 14.62 17.67 13.62
CA ARG A 259 13.62 18.49 14.33
C ARG A 259 14.15 18.95 15.69
N ALA A 260 14.79 18.05 16.44
CA ALA A 260 15.41 18.40 17.71
C ALA A 260 16.52 19.44 17.55
N LEU A 261 17.40 19.29 16.56
CA LEU A 261 18.47 20.25 16.26
C LEU A 261 17.90 21.64 15.95
N VAL A 262 16.91 21.72 15.05
CA VAL A 262 16.29 22.98 14.64
C VAL A 262 15.60 23.65 15.81
N VAL A 263 14.76 22.91 16.55
CA VAL A 263 14.05 23.45 17.72
C VAL A 263 15.04 23.94 18.77
N ASN A 264 16.04 23.13 19.13
CA ASN A 264 17.03 23.51 20.14
C ASN A 264 17.89 24.70 19.71
N PHE A 265 18.21 24.83 18.42
CA PHE A 265 18.95 25.98 17.91
C PHE A 265 18.15 27.29 18.07
N TYR A 266 16.86 27.28 17.73
CA TYR A 266 16.01 28.47 17.87
C TYR A 266 15.68 28.78 19.33
N GLU A 267 15.47 27.77 20.18
CA GLU A 267 15.31 27.98 21.62
C GLU A 267 16.60 28.49 22.26
N GLY A 268 17.75 27.96 21.86
CA GLY A 268 19.07 28.43 22.30
C GLY A 268 19.34 29.89 21.92
N LYS A 269 18.81 30.39 20.79
CA LYS A 269 18.91 31.82 20.43
C LYS A 269 18.11 32.75 21.36
N LYS A 270 17.08 32.22 22.03
CA LYS A 270 16.25 32.98 22.98
C LYS A 270 16.80 32.91 24.40
N PHE A 271 17.77 32.04 24.65
CA PHE A 271 18.38 31.84 25.95
C PHE A 271 19.24 33.05 26.33
N ASP A 272 18.96 33.65 27.48
CA ASP A 272 19.55 34.90 27.97
C ASP A 272 20.80 34.70 28.84
N GLY A 273 21.25 33.47 29.05
CA GLY A 273 22.43 33.15 29.85
C GLY A 273 22.19 33.00 31.36
N SER A 274 20.97 33.29 31.85
CA SER A 274 20.66 33.37 33.29
C SER A 274 20.93 32.09 34.11
N VAL A 275 20.93 30.91 33.47
CA VAL A 275 21.20 29.63 34.17
C VAL A 275 22.70 29.41 34.45
N TYR A 276 23.60 30.02 33.68
CA TYR A 276 25.05 29.89 33.94
C TYR A 276 25.52 30.78 35.09
N GLU A 277 24.87 31.91 35.33
CA GLU A 277 25.14 32.77 36.49
C GLU A 277 24.84 32.04 37.82
N ALA A 278 23.76 31.25 37.87
CA ALA A 278 23.37 30.47 39.05
C ALA A 278 24.28 29.26 39.34
N LEU A 279 25.03 28.75 38.35
CA LEU A 279 25.97 27.63 38.50
C LEU A 279 27.36 28.08 38.94
N HIS A 280 27.77 29.30 38.61
CA HIS A 280 29.06 29.87 39.03
C HIS A 280 29.06 30.45 40.45
N GLU A 281 27.91 30.73 41.05
CA GLU A 281 27.82 31.14 42.47
C GLU A 281 27.90 29.97 43.48
N LYS A 282 27.98 28.72 43.01
CA LYS A 282 28.02 27.51 43.86
C LYS A 282 29.32 26.70 43.80
N VAL A 283 30.39 27.25 43.23
CA VAL A 283 31.76 26.71 43.32
C VAL A 283 32.64 27.68 44.09
#